data_AF-A0A198ALB7-F1
#
_entry.id   AF-A0A198ALB7-F1
#
_cell.length_a   1.000
_cell.length_b   1.000
_cell.length_c   1.000
_cell.angle_alpha   90.00
_cell.angle_beta   90.00
_cell.angle_gamma   90.00
#
_symmetry.space_group_name_H-M   'P 1'
#
loop_
_entity.id
_entity.type
_entity.pdbx_description
1 polymer ?
#
loop_
_entity_poly.entity_id
_entity_poly.type
_entity_poly.pdbx_seq_one_letter_code
_entity_poly.pdbx_strand_id
1 'polypeptide(L)'
;MKLTQEELNHLVFLSEVVLTAKKKGLMDETLQCLLYIVKSLEEVELPDSVVGQIERLIALIEADLRNENERMQEIRGHLDWLPKKERNSSMPS
;
A
#
# COMPACT_ATOMS: atom_id res chain seq x y z
N MET A 1 -26.93 -8.25 1.19
CA MET A 1 -26.58 -9.03 -0.01
C MET A 1 -25.56 -10.07 0.40
N LYS A 2 -25.58 -11.28 -0.17
CA LYS A 2 -24.55 -12.31 0.10
C LYS A 2 -23.80 -12.57 -1.21
N LEU A 3 -22.47 -12.67 -1.14
CA LEU A 3 -21.67 -13.18 -2.24
C LEU A 3 -21.62 -14.71 -2.16
N THR A 4 -21.79 -15.35 -3.30
CA THR A 4 -21.70 -16.79 -3.49
C THR A 4 -20.25 -17.20 -3.75
N GLN A 5 -19.96 -18.50 -3.61
CA GLN A 5 -18.65 -19.05 -3.96
C GLN A 5 -18.28 -18.80 -5.43
N GLU A 6 -19.27 -18.80 -6.33
CA GLU A 6 -19.06 -18.51 -7.75
C GLU A 6 -18.59 -17.07 -7.97
N GLU A 7 -19.23 -16.10 -7.31
CA GLU A 7 -18.83 -14.69 -7.39
C GLU A 7 -17.44 -14.45 -6.77
N LEU A 8 -17.10 -15.16 -5.68
CA LEU A 8 -15.76 -15.11 -5.10
C LEU A 8 -14.71 -15.71 -6.04
N ASN A 9 -15.00 -16.86 -6.66
CA ASN A 9 -14.10 -17.47 -7.64
C ASN A 9 -13.89 -16.56 -8.86
N HIS A 10 -14.95 -15.87 -9.31
CA HIS A 10 -14.84 -14.89 -10.38
C HIS A 10 -13.91 -13.73 -9.98
N LEU A 11 -14.02 -13.21 -8.75
CA LEU A 11 -13.14 -12.14 -8.28
C LEU A 11 -11.68 -12.59 -8.18
N VAL A 12 -11.42 -13.84 -7.77
CA VAL A 12 -10.07 -14.42 -7.79
C VAL A 12 -9.52 -14.43 -9.21
N PHE A 13 -10.29 -14.94 -10.17
CA PHE A 13 -9.91 -14.94 -11.58
C PHE A 13 -9.59 -13.53 -12.11
N LEU A 14 -10.46 -12.54 -11.83
CA LEU A 14 -10.20 -11.17 -12.24
C LEU A 14 -8.91 -10.61 -11.62
N SER A 15 -8.66 -10.90 -10.35
CA SER A 15 -7.45 -10.47 -9.64
C SER A 15 -6.19 -11.04 -10.29
N GLU A 16 -6.21 -12.33 -10.65
CA GLU A 16 -5.10 -12.98 -11.36
C GLU A 16 -4.84 -12.38 -12.74
N VAL A 17 -5.91 -12.09 -13.50
CA VAL A 17 -5.82 -11.42 -14.81
C VAL A 17 -5.21 -10.03 -14.66
N VAL A 18 -5.67 -9.24 -13.67
CA VAL A 18 -5.16 -7.88 -13.43
C VAL A 18 -3.67 -7.90 -13.08
N LEU A 19 -3.25 -8.82 -12.21
CA LEU A 19 -1.85 -9.00 -11.83
C LEU A 19 -0.98 -9.44 -13.01
N THR A 20 -1.39 -10.52 -13.70
CA THR A 20 -0.60 -11.13 -14.78
C THR A 20 -0.48 -10.22 -15.99
N ALA A 21 -1.57 -9.57 -16.38
CA ALA A 21 -1.60 -8.65 -17.53
C ALA A 21 -1.18 -7.21 -17.15
N LYS A 22 -0.72 -6.99 -15.90
CA LYS A 22 -0.25 -5.69 -15.37
C LYS A 22 -1.24 -4.55 -15.64
N LYS A 23 -2.54 -4.79 -15.48
CA LYS A 23 -3.61 -3.82 -15.75
C LYS A 23 -3.75 -2.82 -14.60
N LYS A 24 -2.78 -1.89 -14.50
CA LYS A 24 -2.74 -0.88 -13.44
C LYS A 24 -4.05 -0.11 -13.25
N GLY A 25 -4.73 0.23 -14.35
CA GLY A 25 -6.00 0.97 -14.30
C GLY A 25 -7.22 0.19 -13.80
N LEU A 26 -7.06 -1.10 -13.46
CA LEU A 26 -8.10 -1.92 -12.81
C LEU A 26 -7.66 -2.40 -11.41
N MET A 27 -6.45 -2.01 -10.98
CA MET A 27 -5.86 -2.48 -9.73
C MET A 27 -6.62 -1.91 -8.53
N ASP A 28 -6.97 -0.62 -8.59
CA ASP A 28 -7.65 0.07 -7.49
C ASP A 28 -9.02 -0.55 -7.21
N GLU A 29 -9.82 -0.80 -8.24
CA GLU A 29 -11.14 -1.44 -8.11
C GLU A 29 -11.02 -2.86 -7.58
N THR A 30 -10.04 -3.62 -8.08
CA THR A 30 -9.79 -4.99 -7.63
C THR A 30 -9.39 -5.01 -6.15
N LEU A 31 -8.47 -4.14 -5.74
CA LEU A 31 -8.05 -4.01 -4.34
C LEU A 31 -9.19 -3.55 -3.44
N GLN A 32 -10.05 -2.64 -3.90
CA GLN A 32 -11.22 -2.21 -3.13
C GLN A 32 -12.20 -3.36 -2.89
N CYS A 33 -12.48 -4.18 -3.90
CA CYS A 33 -13.33 -5.36 -3.74
C CYS A 33 -12.76 -6.32 -2.68
N LEU A 34 -11.47 -6.64 -2.77
CA LEU A 34 -10.79 -7.53 -1.82
C LEU A 34 -10.79 -6.94 -0.40
N LEU A 35 -10.51 -5.64 -0.27
CA LEU A 35 -10.51 -4.95 1.02
C LEU A 35 -11.88 -5.02 1.71
N TYR A 36 -12.98 -4.81 0.97
CA TYR A 36 -14.32 -4.89 1.55
C TYR A 36 -14.68 -6.30 2.01
N ILE A 37 -14.26 -7.33 1.27
CA ILE A 37 -14.45 -8.72 1.68
C ILE A 37 -13.68 -8.97 2.98
N VAL A 38 -12.39 -8.65 3.03
CA VAL A 38 -11.56 -8.88 4.22
C VAL A 38 -12.08 -8.12 5.43
N LYS A 39 -12.53 -6.87 5.27
CA LYS A 39 -13.15 -6.08 6.36
C LYS A 39 -14.43 -6.69 6.91
N SER A 40 -15.12 -7.52 6.13
CA SER A 40 -16.34 -8.19 6.56
C SER A 40 -16.10 -9.51 7.29
N LEU A 41 -14.85 -9.98 7.32
CA LEU A 41 -14.42 -11.18 8.02
C LEU A 41 -13.74 -10.77 9.34
N GLU A 42 -14.19 -11.32 10.47
CA GLU A 42 -13.54 -11.08 11.77
C GLU A 42 -12.25 -11.89 11.91
N GLU A 43 -12.27 -13.14 11.43
CA GLU A 43 -11.15 -14.07 11.40
C GLU A 43 -11.27 -14.98 10.17
N VAL A 44 -10.15 -15.50 9.67
CA VAL A 44 -10.11 -16.44 8.55
C VAL A 44 -9.03 -17.49 8.79
N GLU A 45 -9.40 -18.76 8.69
CA GLU A 45 -8.45 -19.88 8.70
C GLU A 45 -7.84 -20.03 7.31
N LEU A 46 -6.51 -20.03 7.25
CA LEU A 46 -5.74 -20.13 6.01
C LEU A 46 -4.65 -21.20 6.15
N PRO A 47 -4.27 -21.89 5.07
CA PRO A 47 -3.12 -22.79 5.09
C PRO A 47 -1.82 -22.03 5.43
N ASP A 48 -0.90 -22.66 6.18
CA ASP A 48 0.38 -22.05 6.57
C ASP A 48 1.17 -21.48 5.40
N SER A 49 1.12 -22.14 4.24
CA SER A 49 1.77 -21.66 3.02
C SER A 49 1.23 -20.33 2.53
N VAL A 50 -0.08 -20.09 2.69
CA VAL A 50 -0.76 -18.86 2.33
C VAL A 50 -0.45 -17.78 3.35
N VAL A 51 -0.51 -18.10 4.64
CA VAL A 51 -0.13 -17.19 5.74
C VAL A 51 1.29 -16.68 5.52
N GLY A 52 2.25 -17.58 5.31
CA GLY A 52 3.65 -17.18 5.08
C GLY A 52 3.87 -16.38 3.79
N GLN A 53 3.00 -16.51 2.78
CA GLN A 53 3.04 -15.62 1.62
C GLN A 53 2.53 -14.22 1.96
N ILE A 54 1.43 -14.12 2.68
CA ILE A 54 0.84 -12.85 3.13
C ILE A 54 1.81 -12.10 4.03
N GLU A 55 2.41 -12.76 5.03
CA GLU A 55 3.38 -12.14 5.93
C GLU A 55 4.59 -11.56 5.19
N ARG A 56 5.11 -12.30 4.19
CA ARG A 56 6.19 -11.78 3.33
C ARG A 56 5.76 -10.55 2.54
N LEU A 57 4.55 -10.55 1.98
CA LEU A 57 4.03 -9.40 1.24
C LEU A 57 3.82 -8.19 2.15
N ILE A 58 3.29 -8.38 3.36
CA ILE A 58 3.14 -7.33 4.37
C ILE A 58 4.50 -6.72 4.69
N ALA A 59 5.51 -7.54 4.98
CA ALA A 59 6.85 -7.04 5.29
C ALA A 59 7.47 -6.21 4.16
N LEU A 60 7.26 -6.62 2.89
CA LEU A 60 7.71 -5.86 1.73
C LEU A 60 6.99 -4.49 1.63
N ILE A 61 5.66 -4.50 1.76
CA ILE A 61 4.85 -3.27 1.70
C ILE A 61 5.26 -2.30 2.83
N GLU A 62 5.40 -2.79 4.05
CA GLU A 62 5.79 -1.97 5.20
C GLU A 62 7.20 -1.39 5.06
N ALA A 63 8.14 -2.17 4.51
CA ALA A 63 9.49 -1.69 4.23
C ALA A 63 9.49 -0.56 3.20
N ASP A 64 8.74 -0.72 2.10
CA ASP A 64 8.61 0.31 1.07
C ASP A 64 7.96 1.58 1.61
N LEU A 65 6.86 1.46 2.36
CA LEU A 65 6.19 2.61 2.98
C LEU A 65 7.09 3.35 3.97
N ARG A 66 7.91 2.62 4.74
CA ARG A 66 8.89 3.21 5.64
C ARG A 66 9.95 4.01 4.90
N ASN A 67 10.52 3.41 3.84
CA ASN A 67 11.51 4.08 2.99
C ASN A 67 10.92 5.35 2.35
N GLU A 68 9.67 5.30 1.88
CA GLU A 68 8.99 6.47 1.32
C GLU A 68 8.80 7.57 2.37
N ASN A 69 8.39 7.21 3.58
CA ASN A 69 8.19 8.16 4.67
C ASN A 69 9.52 8.80 5.11
N GLU A 70 10.59 8.03 5.26
CA GLU A 70 11.93 8.53 5.59
C GLU A 70 12.40 9.54 4.54
N ARG A 71 12.29 9.20 3.26
CA ARG A 71 12.59 10.12 2.15
C ARG A 71 11.77 11.41 2.22
N MET A 72 10.48 11.32 2.57
CA MET A 72 9.62 12.50 2.72
C MET A 72 10.03 13.40 3.90
N GLN A 73 10.51 12.82 5.00
CA GLN A 73 11.02 13.58 6.15
C GLN A 73 12.33 14.30 5.83
N GLU A 74 13.24 13.64 5.10
CA GLU A 74 14.48 14.28 4.63
C GLU A 74 14.20 15.50 3.74
N ILE A 75 13.28 15.35 2.78
CA ILE A 75 12.87 16.46 1.89
C ILE A 75 12.32 17.63 2.72
N ARG A 76 11.46 17.37 3.70
CA ARG A 76 10.93 18.41 4.61
C ARG A 76 12.06 19.07 5.42
N GLY A 77 12.99 18.28 5.95
CA GLY A 77 14.16 18.80 6.67
C GLY A 77 15.01 19.76 5.84
N HIS A 78 15.24 19.44 4.56
CA HIS A 78 15.94 20.34 3.64
C HIS A 78 15.14 21.60 3.31
N LEU A 79 13.83 21.45 3.06
CA LEU A 79 12.94 22.58 2.79
C LEU A 79 12.79 23.52 4.00
N ASP A 80 12.83 23.02 5.22
CA ASP A 80 12.78 23.83 6.45
C ASP A 80 14.13 24.49 6.79
N TRP A 81 15.25 23.96 6.27
CA TRP A 81 16.58 24.55 6.44
C TRP A 81 16.82 25.77 5.53
N LEU A 82 16.28 25.76 4.31
CA LEU A 82 16.36 26.87 3.36
C LEU A 82 15.80 28.22 3.89
N PRO A 83 14.61 28.30 4.52
CA PRO A 83 14.05 29.55 5.04
C PRO A 83 14.81 30.10 6.27
N LYS A 84 15.67 29.32 6.93
CA LYS A 84 16.52 29.80 8.02
C LYS A 84 17.81 30.47 7.55
N LYS A 85 18.35 30.07 6.38
CA LYS A 85 19.64 30.59 5.89
C LYS A 85 19.52 32.03 5.35
N GLU A 86 18.39 32.39 4.76
CA GLU A 86 18.14 33.74 4.22
C GLU A 86 17.88 34.81 5.29
N ARG A 87 17.44 34.41 6.50
CA ARG A 87 17.19 35.35 7.62
C ARG A 87 18.44 35.76 8.39
N ASN A 88 19.52 34.96 8.35
CA ASN A 88 20.75 35.23 9.09
C ASN A 88 21.86 35.89 8.25
N SER A 89 21.66 36.04 6.93
CA SER A 89 22.64 36.64 6.01
C SER A 89 22.47 38.16 5.80
N SER A 90 21.54 38.80 6.51
CA SER A 90 21.21 40.23 6.37
C SER A 90 21.34 41.01 7.68
N MET A 91 22.48 40.85 8.37
CA MET A 91 22.98 41.86 9.30
C MET A 91 24.47 42.13 9.02
N PRO A 92 24.82 43.24 8.35
CA PRO A 92 26.15 43.82 8.45
C PRO A 92 26.29 44.57 9.78
N SER A 93 27.51 44.57 10.31
CA SER A 93 27.95 45.22 11.56
C SER A 93 28.02 46.73 11.43
#